data_AF-A0A0B7FGA9-F1
#
_entry.id   AF-A0A0B7FGA9-F1
#
_cell.length_a   1.000
_cell.length_b   1.000
_cell.length_c   1.000
_cell.angle_alpha   90.00
_cell.angle_beta   90.00
_cell.angle_gamma   90.00
#
_symmetry.space_group_name_H-M   'P 1'
#
loop_
_entity.id
_entity.type
_entity.pdbx_description
1 polymer ?
#
loop_
_entity_poly.entity_id
_entity_poly.type
_entity_poly.pdbx_seq_one_letter_code
_entity_poly.pdbx_strand_id
1 'polypeptide(L)'
;MGNTFSQAFPPKSLFSVEQIPDLAGQVIVALLNKNAKVYLAARSKSRADDAIEWLKTETNGKAPIFLKLDLSSLDSVRKAAEEFKRKEQELHVLFNNAGVLMPPVEQRTANGYDLQFGTNVLGHYFFTILLLPTLIHTAKNSPLAHGHARVINTSSSMVYFVPQEGIAWETLGTDMSSIAACKKLGANGLYAQSKLGNVLFSNELARRYADQGIMSSSLNPGTAE
;
A
#
# COMPACT_ATOMS: atom_id res chain seq x y z
N MET A 1 -9.56 8.90 23.60
CA MET A 1 -10.88 9.23 23.00
C MET A 1 -10.83 10.34 21.96
N GLY A 2 -9.89 11.32 22.02
CA GLY A 2 -9.86 12.44 21.07
C GLY A 2 -9.53 12.12 19.60
N ASN A 3 -8.72 11.08 19.32
CA ASN A 3 -8.30 10.76 17.95
C ASN A 3 -9.32 9.91 17.16
N THR A 4 -10.13 9.09 17.84
CA THR A 4 -11.16 8.27 17.18
C THR A 4 -12.37 9.12 16.80
N PHE A 5 -12.80 10.03 17.70
CA PHE A 5 -13.94 10.91 17.46
C PHE A 5 -13.67 11.92 16.33
N SER A 6 -12.47 12.47 16.24
CA SER A 6 -12.07 13.39 15.17
C SER A 6 -11.91 12.73 13.79
N GLN A 7 -11.69 11.41 13.76
CA GLN A 7 -11.62 10.64 12.51
C GLN A 7 -13.00 10.15 12.06
N ALA A 8 -13.88 9.81 13.01
CA ALA A 8 -15.26 9.42 12.74
C ALA A 8 -16.16 10.63 12.41
N PHE A 9 -15.86 11.78 13.01
CA PHE A 9 -16.56 13.06 12.82
C PHE A 9 -15.53 14.14 12.50
N PRO A 10 -14.96 14.14 11.28
CA PRO A 10 -14.07 15.21 10.87
C PRO A 10 -14.80 16.56 10.96
N PRO A 11 -14.07 17.66 11.24
CA PRO A 11 -14.66 19.00 11.18
C PRO A 11 -15.32 19.22 9.82
N LYS A 12 -16.38 20.05 9.80
CA LYS A 12 -17.21 20.31 8.63
C LYS A 12 -16.32 20.59 7.41
N SER A 13 -16.39 19.72 6.41
CA SER A 13 -15.57 19.83 5.21
C SER A 13 -15.82 21.18 4.55
N LEU A 14 -14.73 21.85 4.14
CA LEU A 14 -14.80 23.06 3.31
C LEU A 14 -15.17 22.73 1.85
N PHE A 15 -15.20 21.44 1.51
CA PHE A 15 -15.57 20.88 0.22
C PHE A 15 -16.87 20.09 0.34
N SER A 16 -17.81 20.26 -0.59
CA SER A 16 -19.02 19.45 -0.63
C SER A 16 -18.73 18.05 -1.20
N VAL A 17 -19.54 17.05 -0.85
CA VAL A 17 -19.34 15.67 -1.35
C VAL A 17 -19.43 15.63 -2.88
N GLU A 18 -20.26 16.51 -3.47
CA GLU A 18 -20.39 16.68 -4.91
C GLU A 18 -19.14 17.30 -5.59
N GLN A 19 -18.23 17.88 -4.81
CA GLN A 19 -16.96 18.45 -5.28
C GLN A 19 -15.78 17.48 -5.14
N ILE A 20 -15.98 16.33 -4.49
CA ILE A 20 -14.97 15.28 -4.37
C ILE A 20 -15.23 14.31 -5.52
N PRO A 21 -14.43 14.35 -6.61
CA PRO A 21 -14.58 13.36 -7.67
C PRO A 21 -14.29 11.97 -7.11
N ASP A 22 -14.82 10.92 -7.76
CA ASP A 22 -14.41 9.54 -7.48
C ASP A 22 -12.88 9.48 -7.41
N LEU A 23 -12.38 9.10 -6.24
CA LEU A 23 -10.95 9.10 -5.93
C LEU A 23 -10.25 7.85 -6.47
N ALA A 24 -11.01 6.87 -6.99
CA ALA A 24 -10.47 5.70 -7.66
C ALA A 24 -9.57 6.15 -8.82
N GLY A 25 -8.30 5.73 -8.78
CA GLY A 25 -7.34 6.05 -9.84
C GLY A 25 -6.88 7.52 -9.93
N GLN A 26 -7.40 8.45 -9.11
CA GLN A 26 -7.03 9.87 -9.20
C GLN A 26 -5.55 10.14 -8.97
N VAL A 27 -4.89 9.33 -8.12
CA VAL A 27 -3.43 9.38 -7.95
C VAL A 27 -2.72 9.10 -9.28
N ILE A 28 -3.20 8.11 -10.04
CA ILE A 28 -2.62 7.72 -11.33
C ILE A 28 -2.92 8.81 -12.37
N VAL A 29 -4.15 9.33 -12.43
CA VAL A 29 -4.54 10.45 -13.31
C VAL A 29 -3.63 11.66 -13.07
N ALA A 30 -3.45 12.07 -11.81
CA ALA A 30 -2.61 13.20 -11.45
C ALA A 30 -1.15 12.99 -11.90
N LEU A 31 -0.59 11.80 -11.68
CA LEU A 31 0.79 11.47 -12.09
C LEU A 31 0.94 11.43 -13.62
N LEU A 32 0.02 10.80 -14.34
CA LEU A 32 0.03 10.75 -15.82
C LEU A 32 -0.09 12.17 -16.42
N ASN A 33 -0.95 13.02 -15.85
CA ASN A 33 -1.09 14.41 -16.29
C ASN A 33 0.18 15.24 -16.05
N LYS A 34 1.00 14.86 -15.07
CA LYS A 34 2.35 15.41 -14.86
C LYS A 34 3.44 14.71 -15.69
N ASN A 35 3.07 13.91 -16.68
CA ASN A 35 3.97 13.15 -17.57
C ASN A 35 4.85 12.14 -16.84
N ALA A 36 4.44 11.67 -15.65
CA ALA A 36 5.14 10.59 -14.98
C ALA A 36 4.94 9.26 -15.73
N LYS A 37 5.96 8.42 -15.73
CA LYS A 37 5.85 7.02 -16.15
C LYS A 37 5.27 6.22 -14.99
N VAL A 38 4.00 5.83 -15.10
CA VAL A 38 3.27 5.15 -14.03
C VAL A 38 3.17 3.66 -14.30
N TYR A 39 3.45 2.84 -13.29
CA TYR A 39 3.15 1.40 -13.32
C TYR A 39 1.88 1.13 -12.52
N LEU A 40 0.90 0.47 -13.16
CA LEU A 40 -0.28 -0.07 -12.49
C LEU A 40 0.00 -1.51 -12.10
N ALA A 41 0.41 -1.70 -10.85
CA ALA A 41 0.67 -3.02 -10.30
C ALA A 41 -0.63 -3.68 -9.83
N ALA A 42 -1.00 -4.83 -10.43
CA ALA A 42 -2.24 -5.50 -10.11
C ALA A 42 -2.18 -7.02 -10.31
N ARG A 43 -3.03 -7.74 -9.56
CA ARG A 43 -3.11 -9.21 -9.60
C ARG A 43 -3.88 -9.75 -10.81
N SER A 44 -4.75 -8.99 -11.45
CA SER A 44 -5.62 -9.44 -12.54
C SER A 44 -5.36 -8.59 -13.77
N LYS A 45 -4.86 -9.22 -14.85
CA LYS A 45 -4.54 -8.50 -16.08
C LYS A 45 -5.80 -7.91 -16.71
N SER A 46 -6.87 -8.69 -16.85
CA SER A 46 -8.14 -8.21 -17.43
C SER A 46 -8.66 -6.96 -16.72
N ARG A 47 -8.78 -6.98 -15.39
CA ARG A 47 -9.21 -5.80 -14.62
C ARG A 47 -8.25 -4.62 -14.74
N ALA A 48 -6.95 -4.89 -14.88
CA ALA A 48 -5.97 -3.83 -15.10
C ALA A 48 -6.09 -3.25 -16.52
N ASP A 49 -6.37 -4.06 -17.53
CA ASP A 49 -6.60 -3.62 -18.90
C ASP A 49 -7.84 -2.70 -18.96
N ASP A 50 -8.94 -3.09 -18.31
CA ASP A 50 -10.15 -2.25 -18.21
C ASP A 50 -9.85 -0.90 -17.54
N ALA A 51 -9.11 -0.92 -16.42
CA ALA A 51 -8.71 0.30 -15.72
C ALA A 51 -7.74 1.16 -16.54
N ILE A 52 -6.87 0.55 -17.35
CA ILE A 52 -5.95 1.25 -18.25
C ILE A 52 -6.73 1.97 -19.36
N GLU A 53 -7.73 1.34 -19.96
CA GLU A 53 -8.57 1.98 -20.99
C GLU A 53 -9.39 3.14 -20.44
N TRP A 54 -9.93 3.00 -19.24
CA TRP A 54 -10.57 4.11 -18.54
C TRP A 54 -9.57 5.26 -18.28
N LEU A 55 -8.40 4.97 -17.71
CA LEU A 55 -7.37 5.98 -17.43
C LEU A 55 -6.87 6.69 -18.70
N LYS A 56 -6.79 5.99 -19.83
CA LYS A 56 -6.47 6.60 -21.13
C LYS A 56 -7.48 7.66 -21.54
N THR A 57 -8.76 7.38 -21.32
CA THR A 57 -9.85 8.31 -21.61
C THR A 57 -9.72 9.56 -20.73
N GLU A 58 -9.46 9.38 -19.43
CA GLU A 58 -9.34 10.46 -18.44
C GLU A 58 -8.07 11.31 -18.58
N THR A 59 -7.02 10.78 -19.22
CA THR A 59 -5.69 11.44 -19.28
C THR A 59 -5.26 11.79 -20.69
N ASN A 60 -6.22 12.00 -21.60
CA ASN A 60 -6.01 12.42 -22.98
C ASN A 60 -5.02 11.48 -23.73
N GLY A 61 -5.24 10.17 -23.61
CA GLY A 61 -4.50 9.12 -24.28
C GLY A 61 -3.27 8.58 -23.55
N LYS A 62 -2.91 9.12 -22.38
CA LYS A 62 -1.80 8.59 -21.56
C LYS A 62 -2.22 7.33 -20.82
N ALA A 63 -1.30 6.39 -20.63
CA ALA A 63 -1.63 5.11 -20.02
C ALA A 63 -0.56 4.68 -19.02
N PRO A 64 -0.92 4.08 -17.88
CA PRO A 64 0.06 3.41 -17.06
C PRO A 64 0.48 2.07 -17.70
N ILE A 65 1.63 1.57 -17.29
CA ILE A 65 2.19 0.28 -17.71
C ILE A 65 1.73 -0.79 -16.73
N PHE A 66 1.12 -1.87 -17.21
CA PHE A 66 0.75 -2.99 -16.34
C PHE A 66 1.99 -3.68 -15.76
N LEU A 67 1.95 -3.95 -14.45
CA LEU A 67 2.89 -4.84 -13.75
C LEU A 67 2.10 -5.91 -13.01
N LYS A 68 2.35 -7.19 -13.35
CA LYS A 68 1.69 -8.30 -12.65
C LYS A 68 2.23 -8.40 -11.23
N LEU A 69 1.38 -8.14 -10.24
CA LEU A 69 1.73 -8.22 -8.82
C LEU A 69 0.56 -8.75 -8.00
N ASP A 70 0.75 -9.94 -7.41
CA ASP A 70 -0.10 -10.47 -6.35
C ASP A 70 0.64 -10.42 -5.02
N LEU A 71 0.25 -9.48 -4.16
CA LEU A 71 0.85 -9.29 -2.84
C LEU A 71 0.58 -10.45 -1.87
N SER A 72 -0.38 -11.33 -2.17
CA SER A 72 -0.63 -12.55 -1.39
C SER A 72 0.29 -13.72 -1.77
N SER A 73 1.26 -13.51 -2.66
CA SER A 73 2.27 -14.51 -3.05
C SER A 73 3.66 -13.88 -3.11
N LEU A 74 4.56 -14.29 -2.21
CA LEU A 74 5.93 -13.76 -2.18
C LEU A 74 6.73 -14.10 -3.45
N ASP A 75 6.39 -15.19 -4.14
CA ASP A 75 6.94 -15.50 -5.47
C ASP A 75 6.48 -14.48 -6.53
N SER A 76 5.19 -14.12 -6.53
CA SER A 76 4.69 -13.07 -7.41
C SER A 76 5.34 -11.71 -7.11
N VAL A 77 5.54 -11.39 -5.83
CA VAL A 77 6.22 -10.15 -5.40
C VAL A 77 7.65 -10.09 -5.92
N ARG A 78 8.40 -11.19 -5.80
CA ARG A 78 9.77 -11.30 -6.31
C ARG A 78 9.83 -11.07 -7.82
N LYS A 79 8.99 -11.79 -8.57
CA LYS A 79 8.92 -11.68 -10.04
C LYS A 79 8.57 -10.27 -10.50
N ALA A 80 7.63 -9.61 -9.83
CA ALA A 80 7.26 -8.22 -10.13
C ALA A 80 8.43 -7.25 -9.91
N ALA A 81 9.16 -7.40 -8.81
CA ALA A 81 10.30 -6.55 -8.51
C ALA A 81 11.47 -6.77 -9.50
N GLU A 82 11.72 -8.02 -9.90
CA GLU A 82 12.70 -8.35 -10.93
C GLU A 82 12.30 -7.79 -12.30
N GLU A 83 11.03 -7.93 -12.68
CA GLU A 83 10.50 -7.36 -13.92
C GLU A 83 10.64 -5.83 -13.95
N PHE A 84 10.31 -5.16 -12.85
CA PHE A 84 10.47 -3.71 -12.73
C PHE A 84 11.95 -3.30 -12.88
N LYS A 85 12.87 -3.92 -12.13
CA LYS A 85 14.32 -3.62 -12.18
C LYS A 85 14.95 -3.92 -13.54
N ARG A 86 14.39 -4.83 -14.32
CA ARG A 86 14.83 -5.09 -15.69
C ARG A 86 14.44 -3.96 -16.65
N LYS A 87 13.32 -3.28 -16.39
CA LYS A 87 12.79 -2.22 -17.26
C LYS A 87 13.25 -0.82 -16.82
N GLU A 88 13.36 -0.59 -15.53
CA GLU A 88 13.62 0.72 -14.93
C GLU A 88 14.84 0.72 -14.02
N GLN A 89 15.63 1.79 -14.10
CA GLN A 89 16.75 2.05 -13.19
C GLN A 89 16.38 3.00 -12.05
N GLU A 90 15.21 3.63 -12.13
CA GLU A 90 14.76 4.62 -11.15
C GLU A 90 13.34 4.36 -10.66
N LEU A 91 13.10 4.66 -9.39
CA LEU A 91 11.79 4.66 -8.76
C LEU A 91 11.66 5.87 -7.83
N HIS A 92 10.87 6.84 -8.26
CA HIS A 92 10.68 8.10 -7.53
C HIS A 92 9.61 8.00 -6.44
N VAL A 93 8.56 7.21 -6.70
CA VAL A 93 7.41 7.06 -5.80
C VAL A 93 6.95 5.61 -5.85
N LEU A 94 6.88 4.97 -4.67
CA LEU A 94 6.23 3.70 -4.45
C LEU A 94 4.98 3.93 -3.59
N PHE A 95 3.81 3.63 -4.14
CA PHE A 95 2.54 3.75 -3.43
C PHE A 95 1.97 2.37 -3.12
N ASN A 96 2.19 1.92 -1.88
CA ASN A 96 1.69 0.67 -1.33
C ASN A 96 0.22 0.84 -0.91
N ASN A 97 -0.66 0.88 -1.91
CA ASN A 97 -2.09 1.14 -1.73
C ASN A 97 -2.95 -0.12 -1.63
N ALA A 98 -2.57 -1.19 -2.33
CA ALA A 98 -3.42 -2.36 -2.48
C ALA A 98 -3.70 -3.05 -1.13
N GLY A 99 -4.91 -3.56 -0.95
CA GLY A 99 -5.22 -4.31 0.26
C GLY A 99 -6.51 -5.07 0.16
N VAL A 100 -6.69 -6.00 1.09
CA VAL A 100 -7.94 -6.72 1.34
C VAL A 100 -8.56 -6.20 2.63
N LEU A 101 -9.88 -6.15 2.65
CA LEU A 101 -10.69 -5.74 3.78
C LEU A 101 -11.57 -6.92 4.21
N MET A 102 -11.34 -7.41 5.42
CA MET A 102 -12.21 -8.37 6.12
C MET A 102 -12.61 -9.62 5.30
N PRO A 103 -11.68 -10.31 4.61
CA PRO A 103 -11.98 -11.62 4.05
C PRO A 103 -12.32 -12.64 5.17
N PRO A 104 -12.89 -13.81 4.82
CA PRO A 104 -13.01 -14.91 5.77
C PRO A 104 -11.67 -15.20 6.47
N VAL A 105 -11.72 -15.34 7.80
CA VAL A 105 -10.53 -15.35 8.69
C VAL A 105 -9.60 -16.54 8.43
N GLU A 106 -10.14 -17.63 7.87
CA GLU A 106 -9.42 -18.82 7.48
C GLU A 106 -8.59 -18.64 6.21
N GLN A 107 -8.86 -17.59 5.41
CA GLN A 107 -8.12 -17.38 4.19
C GLN A 107 -6.65 -17.06 4.48
N ARG A 108 -5.78 -17.63 3.64
CA ARG A 108 -4.34 -17.50 3.76
C ARG A 108 -3.73 -17.07 2.44
N THR A 109 -2.60 -16.39 2.56
CA THR A 109 -1.69 -16.15 1.44
C THR A 109 -1.14 -17.47 0.90
N ALA A 110 -0.54 -17.44 -0.29
CA ALA A 110 0.14 -18.61 -0.87
C ALA A 110 1.28 -19.14 0.02
N ASN A 111 1.77 -18.32 0.95
CA ASN A 111 2.83 -18.64 1.90
C ASN A 111 2.31 -19.02 3.29
N GLY A 112 1.00 -19.13 3.49
CA GLY A 112 0.39 -19.63 4.73
C GLY A 112 0.12 -18.56 5.81
N TYR A 113 0.44 -17.29 5.57
CA TYR A 113 0.11 -16.18 6.48
C TYR A 113 -1.36 -15.79 6.39
N ASP A 114 -1.90 -15.16 7.45
CA ASP A 114 -3.17 -14.43 7.40
C ASP A 114 -3.27 -13.56 6.14
N LEU A 115 -4.42 -13.61 5.46
CA LEU A 115 -4.57 -12.92 4.17
C LEU A 115 -4.49 -11.40 4.32
N GLN A 116 -5.00 -10.82 5.42
CA GLN A 116 -4.99 -9.37 5.62
C GLN A 116 -3.59 -8.86 5.93
N PHE A 117 -2.92 -9.43 6.94
CA PHE A 117 -1.56 -9.03 7.28
C PHE A 117 -0.56 -9.39 6.17
N GLY A 118 -0.71 -10.58 5.58
CA GLY A 118 0.13 -11.05 4.50
C GLY A 118 0.05 -10.17 3.25
N THR A 119 -1.16 -9.79 2.82
CA THR A 119 -1.33 -8.93 1.64
C THR A 119 -1.04 -7.46 1.95
N ASN A 120 -1.63 -6.92 3.01
CA ASN A 120 -1.61 -5.48 3.28
C ASN A 120 -0.25 -5.00 3.82
N VAL A 121 0.52 -5.89 4.46
CA VAL A 121 1.79 -5.56 5.13
C VAL A 121 2.95 -6.35 4.54
N LEU A 122 2.97 -7.69 4.66
CA LEU A 122 4.15 -8.50 4.30
C LEU A 122 4.49 -8.41 2.81
N GLY A 123 3.50 -8.50 1.93
CA GLY A 123 3.69 -8.34 0.49
C GLY A 123 4.27 -6.97 0.12
N HIS A 124 3.72 -5.90 0.70
CA HIS A 124 4.21 -4.54 0.48
C HIS A 124 5.61 -4.31 1.05
N TYR A 125 5.86 -4.77 2.27
CA TYR A 125 7.17 -4.74 2.90
C TYR A 125 8.19 -5.42 1.99
N PHE A 126 7.91 -6.66 1.58
CA PHE A 126 8.84 -7.44 0.78
C PHE A 126 9.10 -6.78 -0.59
N PHE A 127 8.05 -6.29 -1.26
CA PHE A 127 8.19 -5.55 -2.51
C PHE A 127 9.06 -4.30 -2.35
N THR A 128 8.81 -3.52 -1.29
CA THR A 128 9.56 -2.30 -0.97
C THR A 128 11.03 -2.61 -0.72
N ILE A 129 11.34 -3.65 0.07
CA ILE A 129 12.73 -4.03 0.37
C ILE A 129 13.46 -4.51 -0.89
N LEU A 130 12.79 -5.25 -1.79
CA LEU A 130 13.39 -5.70 -3.05
C LEU A 130 13.70 -4.54 -4.02
N LEU A 131 12.97 -3.43 -3.90
CA LEU A 131 13.13 -2.20 -4.70
C LEU A 131 13.94 -1.12 -3.96
N LEU A 132 14.30 -1.35 -2.70
CA LEU A 132 15.03 -0.39 -1.87
C LEU A 132 16.35 0.07 -2.50
N PRO A 133 17.17 -0.80 -3.13
CA PRO A 133 18.37 -0.35 -3.84
C PRO A 133 18.05 0.65 -4.96
N THR A 134 16.96 0.43 -5.71
CA THR A 134 16.50 1.34 -6.78
C THR A 134 15.99 2.66 -6.22
N LEU A 135 15.21 2.63 -5.13
CA LEU A 135 14.75 3.84 -4.44
C LEU A 135 15.94 4.70 -3.95
N ILE A 136 16.94 4.07 -3.33
CA ILE A 136 18.15 4.76 -2.84
C ILE A 136 18.98 5.29 -4.02
N HIS A 137 19.10 4.51 -5.10
CA HIS A 137 19.77 4.97 -6.32
C HIS A 137 19.11 6.22 -6.88
N THR A 138 17.78 6.24 -7.00
CA THR A 138 17.03 7.41 -7.45
C THR A 138 17.23 8.60 -6.52
N ALA A 139 17.15 8.42 -5.21
CA ALA A 139 17.32 9.51 -4.26
C ALA A 139 18.72 10.15 -4.35
N LYS A 140 19.77 9.34 -4.53
CA LYS A 140 21.16 9.82 -4.65
C LYS A 140 21.45 10.55 -5.95
N ASN A 141 20.80 10.16 -7.05
CA ASN A 141 21.08 10.70 -8.38
C ASN A 141 20.04 11.74 -8.83
N SER A 142 19.05 12.05 -7.99
CA SER A 142 18.01 13.02 -8.35
C SER A 142 18.61 14.42 -8.52
N PRO A 143 18.35 15.10 -9.64
CA PRO A 143 18.85 16.47 -9.89
C PRO A 143 18.13 17.54 -9.05
N LEU A 144 17.10 17.15 -8.29
CA LEU A 144 16.35 18.06 -7.42
C LEU A 144 17.11 18.23 -6.09
N ALA A 145 17.26 19.48 -5.62
CA ALA A 145 17.96 19.81 -4.37
C ALA A 145 17.45 19.05 -3.12
N HIS A 146 16.22 18.51 -3.18
CA HIS A 146 15.59 17.65 -2.17
C HIS A 146 14.98 16.40 -2.81
N GLY A 147 15.70 15.81 -3.77
CA GLY A 147 15.25 14.70 -4.59
C GLY A 147 15.09 13.40 -3.81
N HIS A 148 14.05 13.31 -2.99
CA HIS A 148 13.73 12.13 -2.22
C HIS A 148 12.92 11.14 -3.03
N ALA A 149 13.26 9.86 -2.90
CA ALA A 149 12.35 8.78 -3.26
C ALA A 149 11.31 8.62 -2.15
N ARG A 150 10.04 8.46 -2.52
CA ARG A 150 8.90 8.43 -1.57
C ARG A 150 8.28 7.04 -1.50
N VAL A 151 8.06 6.54 -0.30
CA VAL A 151 7.29 5.31 -0.04
C VAL A 151 6.08 5.64 0.81
N ILE A 152 4.89 5.50 0.22
CA ILE A 152 3.62 5.81 0.86
C ILE A 152 2.88 4.50 1.14
N ASN A 153 2.53 4.25 2.41
CA ASN A 153 1.74 3.07 2.80
C ASN A 153 0.31 3.48 3.19
N THR A 154 -0.70 2.89 2.55
CA THR A 154 -2.11 3.17 2.88
C THR A 154 -2.51 2.47 4.18
N SER A 155 -2.71 3.27 5.23
CA SER A 155 -3.27 2.84 6.52
C SER A 155 -4.79 3.07 6.54
N SER A 156 -5.39 3.29 7.72
CA SER A 156 -6.81 3.55 7.95
C SER A 156 -7.04 4.06 9.38
N SER A 157 -8.16 4.74 9.62
CA SER A 157 -8.66 5.00 10.98
C SER A 157 -8.92 3.72 11.78
N MET A 158 -9.03 2.56 11.12
CA MET A 158 -9.12 1.26 11.79
C MET A 158 -7.92 0.95 12.69
N VAL A 159 -6.78 1.65 12.52
CA VAL A 159 -5.63 1.55 13.42
C VAL A 159 -5.98 1.82 14.89
N TYR A 160 -7.00 2.65 15.15
CA TYR A 160 -7.44 2.98 16.52
C TYR A 160 -8.27 1.88 17.19
N PHE A 161 -8.61 0.80 16.45
CA PHE A 161 -9.35 -0.36 16.95
C PHE A 161 -8.46 -1.60 17.09
N VAL A 162 -7.14 -1.42 17.03
CA VAL A 162 -6.16 -2.47 17.29
C VAL A 162 -6.21 -2.90 18.77
N PRO A 163 -5.90 -4.17 19.10
CA PRO A 163 -5.77 -4.59 20.49
C PRO A 163 -4.79 -3.72 21.29
N GLN A 164 -4.97 -3.65 22.60
CA GLN A 164 -4.15 -2.77 23.45
C GLN A 164 -2.66 -3.14 23.40
N GLU A 165 -2.36 -4.42 23.22
CA GLU A 165 -1.04 -5.01 23.02
C GLU A 165 -0.42 -4.69 21.65
N GLY A 166 -1.17 -4.09 20.72
CA GLY A 166 -0.72 -3.74 19.38
C GLY A 166 -0.79 -4.92 18.42
N ILE A 167 0.36 -5.34 17.87
CA ILE A 167 0.43 -6.47 16.95
C ILE A 167 0.28 -7.77 17.74
N ALA A 168 -0.73 -8.58 17.38
CA ALA A 168 -0.93 -9.92 17.93
C ALA A 168 0.02 -10.90 17.22
N TRP A 169 1.25 -11.03 17.71
CA TRP A 169 2.34 -11.78 17.07
C TRP A 169 2.01 -13.25 16.82
N GLU A 170 1.19 -13.87 17.66
CA GLU A 170 0.70 -15.23 17.52
C GLU A 170 -0.13 -15.44 16.24
N THR A 171 -0.72 -14.37 15.69
CA THR A 171 -1.50 -14.43 14.44
C THR A 171 -0.62 -14.46 13.19
N LEU A 172 0.67 -14.17 13.32
CA LEU A 172 1.59 -14.02 12.19
C LEU A 172 2.28 -15.33 11.78
N GLY A 173 2.07 -16.41 12.53
CA GLY A 173 2.54 -17.75 12.16
C GLY A 173 1.76 -18.34 10.98
N THR A 174 2.24 -19.47 10.46
CA THR A 174 1.62 -20.22 9.35
C THR A 174 1.02 -21.56 9.78
N ASP A 175 0.97 -21.83 11.09
CA ASP A 175 0.53 -23.10 11.65
C ASP A 175 -0.92 -23.06 12.15
N MET A 176 -1.41 -24.18 12.68
CA MET A 176 -2.77 -24.26 13.22
C MET A 176 -3.00 -23.35 14.43
N SER A 177 -1.96 -23.05 15.21
CA SER A 177 -2.07 -22.18 16.37
C SER A 177 -2.32 -20.72 15.94
N SER A 178 -1.67 -20.28 14.86
CA SER A 178 -1.90 -18.94 14.30
C SER A 178 -3.30 -18.80 13.71
N ILE A 179 -3.85 -19.88 13.12
CA ILE A 179 -5.24 -19.91 12.65
C ILE A 179 -6.22 -19.74 13.81
N ALA A 180 -6.02 -20.48 14.90
CA ALA A 180 -6.86 -20.31 16.09
C ALA A 180 -6.78 -18.89 16.67
N ALA A 181 -5.58 -18.31 16.71
CA ALA A 181 -5.38 -16.94 17.16
C ALA A 181 -6.06 -15.91 16.24
N CYS A 182 -5.96 -16.09 14.91
CA CYS A 182 -6.66 -15.25 13.94
C CYS A 182 -8.17 -15.27 14.15
N LYS A 183 -8.76 -16.45 14.40
CA LYS A 183 -10.20 -16.61 14.71
C LYS A 183 -10.60 -15.87 15.98
N LYS A 184 -9.76 -15.91 17.01
CA LYS A 184 -9.98 -15.20 18.27
C LYS A 184 -9.94 -13.68 18.08
N LEU A 185 -9.00 -13.19 17.29
CA LEU A 185 -8.86 -11.75 16.99
C LEU A 185 -9.98 -11.23 16.06
N GLY A 186 -10.46 -12.08 15.15
CA GLY A 186 -11.53 -11.77 14.21
C GLY A 186 -11.10 -10.86 13.06
N ALA A 187 -11.93 -10.79 12.02
CA ALA A 187 -11.62 -10.07 10.78
C ALA A 187 -11.32 -8.57 11.00
N ASN A 188 -12.06 -7.91 11.90
CA ASN A 188 -11.85 -6.50 12.25
C ASN A 188 -10.50 -6.27 12.92
N GLY A 189 -10.16 -7.10 13.92
CA GLY A 189 -8.88 -6.99 14.63
C GLY A 189 -7.69 -7.27 13.71
N LEU A 190 -7.81 -8.29 12.85
CA LEU A 190 -6.83 -8.62 11.81
C LEU A 190 -6.63 -7.47 10.81
N TYR A 191 -7.71 -6.81 10.39
CA TYR A 191 -7.63 -5.63 9.53
C TYR A 191 -6.94 -4.46 10.26
N ALA A 192 -7.40 -4.13 11.46
CA ALA A 192 -6.87 -3.05 12.29
C ALA A 192 -5.36 -3.21 12.53
N GLN A 193 -4.90 -4.42 12.90
CA GLN A 193 -3.47 -4.67 13.07
C GLN A 193 -2.69 -4.59 11.75
N SER A 194 -3.29 -4.96 10.61
CA SER A 194 -2.63 -4.79 9.31
C SER A 194 -2.40 -3.29 9.00
N LYS A 195 -3.35 -2.44 9.39
CA LYS A 195 -3.24 -0.99 9.23
C LYS A 195 -2.26 -0.36 10.22
N LEU A 196 -2.15 -0.91 11.43
CA LEU A 196 -1.05 -0.60 12.35
C LEU A 196 0.30 -1.02 11.75
N GLY A 197 0.38 -2.21 11.15
CA GLY A 197 1.58 -2.70 10.47
C GLY A 197 2.10 -1.73 9.42
N ASN A 198 1.22 -1.11 8.64
CA ASN A 198 1.60 -0.08 7.66
C ASN A 198 2.17 1.19 8.31
N VAL A 199 1.62 1.62 9.45
CA VAL A 199 2.15 2.78 10.21
C VAL A 199 3.54 2.45 10.77
N LEU A 200 3.67 1.29 11.42
CA LEU A 200 4.95 0.84 11.98
C LEU A 200 6.01 0.69 10.90
N PHE A 201 5.65 0.12 9.74
CA PHE A 201 6.55 -0.02 8.61
C PHE A 201 7.00 1.34 8.06
N SER A 202 6.08 2.30 7.87
CA SER A 202 6.45 3.65 7.43
C SER A 202 7.42 4.33 8.40
N ASN A 203 7.13 4.26 9.71
CA ASN A 203 7.99 4.84 10.73
C ASN A 203 9.38 4.21 10.72
N GLU A 204 9.46 2.89 10.64
CA GLU A 204 10.73 2.17 10.65
C GLU A 204 11.53 2.38 9.37
N LEU A 205 10.86 2.47 8.21
CA LEU A 205 11.52 2.77 6.94
C LEU A 205 12.09 4.19 6.95
N ALA A 206 11.34 5.18 7.45
CA ALA A 206 11.84 6.54 7.63
C ALA A 206 13.03 6.57 8.60
N ARG A 207 12.91 5.91 9.76
CA ARG A 207 13.97 5.87 10.77
C ARG A 207 15.27 5.27 10.23
N ARG A 208 15.20 4.24 9.38
CA ARG A 208 16.37 3.53 8.85
C ARG A 208 17.00 4.15 7.61
N TYR A 209 16.23 4.85 6.79
CA TYR A 209 16.67 5.22 5.43
C TYR A 209 16.43 6.70 5.06
N ALA A 210 15.96 7.54 5.98
CA ALA A 210 15.81 8.98 5.72
C ALA A 210 17.13 9.67 5.38
N ASP A 211 18.24 9.26 6.02
CA ASP A 211 19.60 9.72 5.74
C ASP A 211 20.09 9.34 4.32
N GLN A 212 19.49 8.32 3.74
CA GLN A 212 19.72 7.87 2.36
C GLN A 212 18.70 8.47 1.38
N GLY A 213 17.94 9.47 1.81
CA GLY A 213 16.99 10.21 0.99
C GLY A 213 15.65 9.54 0.78
N ILE A 214 15.31 8.51 1.58
CA ILE A 214 13.99 7.85 1.52
C ILE A 214 13.01 8.57 2.45
N MET A 215 11.98 9.18 1.86
CA MET A 215 10.83 9.68 2.61
C MET A 215 9.77 8.60 2.72
N SER A 216 9.40 8.22 3.95
CA SER A 216 8.29 7.30 4.17
C SER A 216 7.18 7.92 4.99
N SER A 217 5.94 7.68 4.56
CA SER A 217 4.75 8.13 5.26
C SER A 217 3.66 7.06 5.23
N SER A 218 2.76 7.11 6.21
CA SER A 218 1.51 6.36 6.19
C SER A 218 0.35 7.34 6.18
N LEU A 219 -0.72 7.03 5.46
CA LEU A 219 -1.91 7.89 5.40
C LEU A 219 -3.19 7.10 5.67
N ASN A 220 -4.18 7.75 6.27
CA ASN A 220 -5.57 7.32 6.21
C ASN A 220 -6.24 8.11 5.08
N PRO A 221 -6.73 7.47 4.00
CA PRO A 221 -7.37 8.20 2.90
C PRO A 221 -8.76 8.74 3.27
N GLY A 222 -9.29 8.39 4.45
CA GLY A 222 -10.67 8.68 4.84
C GLY A 222 -11.63 7.59 4.37
N THR A 223 -12.93 7.84 4.52
CA THR A 223 -13.97 6.99 3.92
C THR A 223 -14.03 7.32 2.44
N ALA A 224 -13.74 6.36 1.58
CA ALA A 224 -14.05 6.46 0.15
C ALA A 224 -15.52 6.06 -0.01
N GLU A 225 -16.37 7.01 -0.41
CA GLU A 225 -17.72 6.74 -0.92
C GLU A 225 -17.67 6.42 -2.42
#